data_AF-A0A4Q5LVZ0-F1
#
_entry.id   AF-A0A4Q5LVZ0-F1
#
_cell.length_a   1.000
_cell.length_b   1.000
_cell.length_c   1.000
_cell.angle_alpha   90.00
_cell.angle_beta   90.00
_cell.angle_gamma   90.00
#
_symmetry.space_group_name_H-M   'P 1'
#
loop_
_entity.id
_entity.type
_entity.pdbx_description
1 polymer ?
#
loop_
_entity_poly.entity_id
_entity_poly.type
_entity_poly.pdbx_seq_one_letter_code
_entity_poly.pdbx_strand_id
1 'polypeptide(L)'
;MKRRKINKKRKWFPYLIIFILILFLSAVLYILYQEPLIKKKVNAYFEKKVNTASVSDSTFIGRWDSYNDTALDLTIFKKNGRIFIHENLFDKAVFNEELVADTLNTDIKLTYKTKDKDFLGEYFVIDKKNNLHFFNKEGKELAKKAPK
;
A
#
# COMPACT_ATOMS: atom_id res chain seq x y z
N MET A 1 -52.65 49.81 6.84
CA MET A 1 -51.87 49.08 7.87
C MET A 1 -51.36 47.76 7.27
N LYS A 2 -50.09 47.68 6.81
CA LYS A 2 -49.52 46.51 6.11
C LYS A 2 -48.86 45.54 7.11
N ARG A 3 -49.41 44.33 7.28
CA ARG A 3 -48.80 43.27 8.11
C ARG A 3 -47.61 42.63 7.36
N ARG A 4 -46.40 42.73 7.93
CA ARG A 4 -45.19 42.05 7.42
C ARG A 4 -45.28 40.55 7.74
N LYS A 5 -45.24 39.70 6.71
CA LYS A 5 -45.09 38.24 6.85
C LYS A 5 -43.66 37.93 7.31
N ILE A 6 -43.51 37.49 8.55
CA ILE A 6 -42.24 36.99 9.08
C ILE A 6 -42.00 35.62 8.43
N ASN A 7 -41.02 35.57 7.54
CA ASN A 7 -40.62 34.35 6.84
C ASN A 7 -39.88 33.46 7.86
N LYS A 8 -40.52 32.35 8.29
CA LYS A 8 -39.92 31.32 9.16
C LYS A 8 -38.75 30.67 8.43
N LYS A 9 -37.57 31.30 8.47
CA LYS A 9 -36.35 30.72 7.93
C LYS A 9 -36.04 29.43 8.70
N ARG A 10 -35.84 28.38 7.89
CA ARG A 10 -35.65 26.96 8.18
C ARG A 10 -34.78 26.68 9.42
N LYS A 11 -35.43 26.25 10.51
CA LYS A 11 -34.80 25.79 11.77
C LYS A 11 -33.97 24.49 11.65
N TRP A 12 -33.89 23.90 10.46
CA TRP A 12 -33.24 22.59 10.23
C TRP A 12 -31.75 22.70 9.87
N PHE A 13 -31.30 23.90 9.48
CA PHE A 13 -29.91 24.14 9.09
C PHE A 13 -28.83 23.78 10.13
N PRO A 14 -28.98 24.05 11.44
CA PRO A 14 -27.94 23.73 12.41
C PRO A 14 -27.75 22.22 12.61
N TYR A 15 -28.83 21.43 12.54
CA TYR A 15 -28.76 19.98 12.69
C TYR A 15 -28.02 19.30 11.53
N LEU A 16 -28.15 19.84 10.32
CA LEU A 16 -27.44 19.34 9.14
C LEU A 16 -25.92 19.52 9.26
N ILE A 17 -25.47 20.66 9.79
CA ILE A 17 -24.05 20.95 9.99
C ILE A 17 -23.46 20.02 11.06
N ILE A 18 -24.18 19.81 12.17
CA ILE A 18 -23.76 18.90 13.24
C ILE A 18 -23.64 17.47 12.71
N PHE A 19 -24.61 17.03 11.90
CA PHE A 19 -24.59 15.69 11.30
C PHE A 19 -23.38 15.48 10.37
N ILE A 20 -23.05 16.47 9.54
CA ILE A 20 -21.86 16.43 8.67
C ILE A 20 -20.57 16.35 9.50
N LEU A 21 -20.48 17.12 10.58
CA LEU A 21 -19.33 17.10 11.50
C LEU A 21 -19.14 15.73 12.16
N ILE A 22 -20.22 15.08 12.57
CA ILE A 22 -20.18 13.73 13.18
C ILE A 22 -19.66 12.71 12.16
N LEU A 23 -20.13 12.76 10.91
CA LEU A 23 -19.66 11.87 9.85
C LEU A 23 -18.18 12.11 9.52
N PHE A 24 -17.73 13.36 9.55
CA PHE A 24 -16.33 13.69 9.31
C PHE A 24 -15.44 13.18 10.45
N LEU A 25 -15.85 13.39 11.71
CA LEU A 25 -15.11 12.89 12.86
C LEU A 25 -15.02 11.36 12.87
N SER A 26 -16.11 10.66 12.55
CA SER A 26 -16.12 9.19 12.54
C SER A 26 -15.19 8.62 11.46
N ALA A 27 -15.15 9.24 10.27
CA ALA A 27 -14.22 8.87 9.21
C ALA A 27 -12.75 9.10 9.62
N VAL A 28 -12.44 10.24 10.25
CA VAL A 28 -11.08 10.54 10.73
C VAL A 28 -10.65 9.55 11.82
N LEU A 29 -11.53 9.24 12.78
CA LEU A 29 -11.25 8.25 13.83
C LEU A 29 -10.99 6.86 13.24
N TYR A 30 -11.79 6.48 12.25
CA TYR A 30 -11.65 5.20 11.55
C TYR A 30 -10.29 5.08 10.86
N ILE A 31 -9.85 6.13 10.16
CA ILE A 31 -8.53 6.15 9.49
C ILE A 31 -7.40 6.03 10.51
N LEU A 32 -7.45 6.81 11.60
CA LEU A 32 -6.42 6.79 12.65
C LEU A 32 -6.32 5.43 13.36
N TYR A 33 -7.43 4.70 13.48
CA TYR A 33 -7.45 3.39 14.13
C TYR A 33 -6.90 2.26 13.23
N GLN A 34 -7.07 2.35 11.91
CA GLN A 34 -6.65 1.29 10.98
C GLN A 34 -5.12 1.27 10.74
N GLU A 35 -4.47 2.43 10.71
CA GLU A 35 -3.02 2.53 10.49
C GLU A 35 -2.14 1.63 11.39
N PRO A 36 -2.29 1.67 12.73
CA PRO A 36 -1.44 0.85 13.61
C PRO A 36 -1.70 -0.65 13.46
N LEU A 37 -2.93 -1.05 13.14
CA LEU A 37 -3.29 -2.45 12.90
C LEU A 37 -2.66 -3.01 11.62
N ILE A 38 -2.64 -2.21 10.55
CA ILE A 38 -1.99 -2.57 9.29
C ILE A 38 -0.48 -2.72 9.51
N LYS A 39 0.17 -1.74 10.15
CA LYS A 39 1.60 -1.80 10.48
C LYS A 39 1.96 -3.05 11.30
N LYS A 40 1.13 -3.42 12.27
CA LYS A 40 1.33 -4.62 13.10
C LYS A 40 1.22 -5.92 12.30
N LYS A 41 0.23 -6.05 11.41
CA LYS A 41 0.05 -7.25 10.56
C LYS A 41 1.19 -7.40 9.54
N VAL A 42 1.59 -6.31 8.90
CA VAL A 42 2.71 -6.27 7.96
C VAL A 42 4.00 -6.71 8.68
N ASN A 43 4.29 -6.15 9.85
CA ASN A 43 5.47 -6.54 10.63
C ASN A 43 5.41 -8.01 11.06
N ALA A 44 4.27 -8.51 11.54
CA ALA A 44 4.11 -9.90 11.95
C ALA A 44 4.31 -10.90 10.78
N TYR A 45 3.88 -10.56 9.56
CA TYR A 45 4.15 -11.39 8.38
C TYR A 45 5.65 -11.49 8.11
N PHE A 46 6.37 -10.38 8.17
CA PHE A 46 7.81 -10.36 7.96
C PHE A 46 8.57 -11.06 9.10
N GLU A 47 8.20 -10.81 10.35
CA GLU A 47 8.83 -11.45 11.52
C GLU A 47 8.63 -12.97 11.53
N LYS A 48 7.47 -13.48 11.09
CA LYS A 48 7.25 -14.93 10.97
C LYS A 48 8.21 -15.60 9.98
N LYS A 49 8.74 -14.86 8.99
CA LYS A 49 9.75 -15.34 8.03
C LYS A 49 11.21 -15.12 8.46
N VAL A 50 11.46 -14.40 9.55
CA VAL A 50 12.81 -13.95 9.99
C VAL A 50 13.60 -14.99 10.79
N ASN A 51 13.01 -16.12 11.22
CA ASN A 51 13.69 -17.05 12.12
C ASN A 51 14.83 -17.89 11.49
N THR A 52 15.29 -17.57 10.28
CA THR A 52 16.49 -18.15 9.65
C THR A 52 17.22 -17.12 8.78
N ALA A 53 17.79 -16.07 9.39
CA ALA A 53 18.98 -15.38 8.89
C ALA A 53 19.45 -14.32 9.90
N SER A 54 20.62 -14.54 10.49
CA SER A 54 21.28 -13.63 11.43
C SER A 54 22.09 -12.54 10.71
N VAL A 55 22.10 -11.33 11.31
CA VAL A 55 23.10 -10.24 11.14
C VAL A 55 23.14 -9.52 9.77
N SER A 56 22.02 -8.93 9.35
CA SER A 56 22.08 -7.75 8.47
C SER A 56 20.92 -6.80 8.79
N ASP A 57 21.17 -5.49 8.75
CA ASP A 57 20.15 -4.42 8.87
C ASP A 57 19.03 -4.50 7.80
N SER A 58 19.19 -5.43 6.85
CA SER A 58 18.21 -5.83 5.86
C SER A 58 17.68 -7.24 6.11
N THR A 59 16.36 -7.40 6.07
CA THR A 59 15.63 -8.66 6.05
C THR A 59 15.23 -9.01 4.62
N PHE A 60 15.68 -10.15 4.11
CA PHE A 60 15.23 -10.67 2.82
C PHE A 60 13.76 -11.12 2.88
N ILE A 61 12.94 -10.72 1.90
CA ILE A 61 11.52 -11.11 1.81
C ILE A 61 11.36 -12.23 0.77
N GLY A 62 11.95 -12.06 -0.41
CA GLY A 62 11.91 -13.04 -1.47
C GLY A 62 12.61 -12.58 -2.75
N ARG A 63 12.81 -13.52 -3.67
CA ARG A 63 13.35 -13.31 -5.00
C ARG A 63 12.47 -14.03 -6.02
N TRP A 64 12.26 -13.41 -7.16
CA TRP A 64 11.43 -13.90 -8.25
C TRP A 64 12.14 -13.64 -9.58
N ASP A 65 11.71 -14.30 -10.64
CA ASP A 65 11.98 -13.78 -11.98
C ASP A 65 11.35 -12.39 -12.13
N SER A 66 12.01 -11.47 -12.82
CA SER A 66 11.36 -10.20 -13.15
C SER A 66 10.21 -10.44 -14.13
N TYR A 67 9.23 -9.56 -14.08
CA TYR A 67 8.18 -9.45 -15.09
C TYR A 67 8.65 -8.64 -16.30
N ASN A 68 9.71 -7.84 -16.13
CA ASN A 68 10.30 -7.03 -17.17
C ASN A 68 11.33 -7.86 -17.93
N ASP A 69 11.17 -7.95 -19.25
CA ASP A 69 12.08 -8.68 -20.13
C ASP A 69 13.49 -8.06 -20.19
N THR A 70 13.70 -6.85 -19.63
CA THR A 70 15.02 -6.24 -19.51
C THR A 70 15.71 -6.54 -18.17
N ALA A 71 15.08 -7.30 -17.27
CA ALA A 71 15.63 -7.66 -15.97
C ALA A 71 15.77 -9.18 -15.79
N LEU A 72 16.86 -9.58 -15.13
CA LEU A 72 17.21 -10.97 -14.81
C LEU A 72 16.38 -11.51 -13.64
N ASP A 73 16.23 -10.70 -12.61
CA ASP A 73 15.50 -11.04 -11.40
C ASP A 73 15.03 -9.80 -10.66
N LEU A 74 14.10 -10.06 -9.74
CA LEU A 74 13.50 -9.09 -8.86
C LEU A 74 13.63 -9.63 -7.44
N THR A 75 14.22 -8.84 -6.55
CA THR A 75 14.38 -9.13 -5.14
C THR A 75 13.64 -8.09 -4.30
N ILE A 76 12.87 -8.53 -3.30
CA ILE A 76 12.23 -7.64 -2.33
C ILE A 76 12.88 -7.88 -0.97
N PHE A 77 13.22 -6.80 -0.27
CA PHE A 77 13.80 -6.86 1.06
C PHE A 77 13.32 -5.68 1.91
N LYS A 78 13.37 -5.85 3.24
CA LYS A 78 13.08 -4.82 4.23
C LYS A 78 14.38 -4.31 4.81
N LYS A 79 14.62 -3.00 4.88
CA LYS A 79 15.79 -2.39 5.50
C LYS A 79 15.37 -1.18 6.32
N ASN A 80 15.79 -1.09 7.58
CA ASN A 80 15.43 0.00 8.49
C ASN A 80 13.90 0.26 8.56
N GLY A 81 13.10 -0.82 8.59
CA GLY A 81 11.64 -0.75 8.65
C GLY A 81 10.95 -0.41 7.32
N ARG A 82 11.69 -0.10 6.26
CA ARG A 82 11.19 0.23 4.92
C ARG A 82 11.35 -0.96 3.98
N ILE A 83 10.51 -1.04 2.95
CA ILE A 83 10.55 -2.14 1.97
C ILE A 83 11.15 -1.60 0.68
N PHE A 84 11.99 -2.39 0.03
CA PHE A 84 12.65 -2.05 -1.21
C PHE A 84 12.46 -3.17 -2.22
N ILE A 85 12.33 -2.78 -3.49
CA ILE A 85 12.46 -3.67 -4.64
C ILE A 85 13.78 -3.39 -5.32
N HIS A 86 14.47 -4.45 -5.69
CA HIS A 86 15.74 -4.43 -6.39
C HIS A 86 15.63 -5.31 -7.62
N GLU A 87 15.76 -4.73 -8.80
CA GLU A 87 15.83 -5.47 -10.06
C GLU A 87 17.24 -5.39 -10.64
N ASN A 88 17.77 -6.56 -11.00
CA ASN A 88 19.05 -6.67 -11.70
C ASN A 88 18.79 -6.67 -13.20
N LEU A 89 19.22 -5.63 -13.91
CA LEU A 89 19.03 -5.48 -15.35
C LEU A 89 20.11 -6.25 -16.13
N PHE A 90 19.82 -6.63 -17.38
CA PHE A 90 20.77 -7.37 -18.23
C PHE A 90 22.06 -6.59 -18.52
N ASP A 91 21.99 -5.26 -18.53
CA ASP A 91 23.13 -4.36 -18.70
C ASP A 91 23.97 -4.17 -17.42
N LYS A 92 23.67 -4.93 -16.37
CA LYS A 92 24.25 -4.82 -15.02
C LYS A 92 23.85 -3.55 -14.26
N ALA A 93 22.94 -2.75 -14.80
CA ALA A 93 22.33 -1.69 -14.01
C ALA A 93 21.45 -2.30 -12.93
N VAL A 94 21.29 -1.55 -11.84
CA VAL A 94 20.47 -1.95 -10.71
C VAL A 94 19.38 -0.91 -10.55
N PHE A 95 18.14 -1.36 -10.63
CA PHE A 95 16.98 -0.57 -10.29
C PHE A 95 16.62 -0.85 -8.83
N ASN A 96 16.51 0.19 -8.01
CA ASN A 96 16.23 0.03 -6.58
C ASN A 96 15.27 1.12 -6.10
N GLU A 97 14.08 0.73 -5.66
CA GLU A 97 13.02 1.66 -5.27
C GLU A 97 12.39 1.30 -3.92
N GLU A 98 11.94 2.32 -3.19
CA GLU A 98 11.21 2.12 -1.93
C GLU A 98 9.73 1.81 -2.23
N LEU A 99 9.22 0.76 -1.59
CA LEU A 99 7.83 0.34 -1.64
C LEU A 99 7.13 0.64 -0.32
N VAL A 100 5.86 1.02 -0.43
CA VAL A 100 4.91 1.13 0.68
C VAL A 100 4.05 -0.12 0.69
N ALA A 101 4.01 -0.79 1.83
CA ALA A 101 3.12 -1.94 2.02
C ALA A 101 1.75 -1.51 2.55
N ASP A 102 0.72 -2.12 1.96
CA ASP A 102 -0.65 -2.12 2.46
C ASP A 102 -1.14 -3.57 2.58
N THR A 103 -2.03 -3.85 3.53
CA THR A 103 -2.55 -5.20 3.74
C THR A 103 -3.92 -5.34 3.08
N LEU A 104 -4.02 -6.21 2.09
CA LEU A 104 -5.28 -6.59 1.44
C LEU A 104 -5.70 -7.96 1.98
N ASN A 105 -6.51 -7.94 3.05
CA ASN A 105 -6.96 -9.12 3.79
C ASN A 105 -5.81 -9.96 4.37
N THR A 106 -5.23 -10.79 3.51
CA THR A 106 -4.18 -11.77 3.81
C THR A 106 -2.98 -11.68 2.89
N ASP A 107 -3.10 -10.85 1.86
CA ASP A 107 -2.07 -10.61 0.87
C ASP A 107 -1.44 -9.25 1.15
N ILE A 108 -0.19 -9.08 0.73
CA ILE A 108 0.55 -7.83 0.92
C ILE A 108 0.61 -7.11 -0.41
N LYS A 109 -0.06 -5.97 -0.49
CA LYS A 109 0.07 -5.06 -1.61
C LYS A 109 1.27 -4.16 -1.39
N LEU A 110 2.11 -4.04 -2.41
CA LEU A 110 3.29 -3.18 -2.40
C LEU A 110 3.17 -2.17 -3.54
N THR A 111 3.19 -0.89 -3.20
CA THR A 111 3.12 0.22 -4.16
C THR A 111 4.40 1.03 -4.11
N TYR A 112 4.85 1.56 -5.23
CA TYR A 112 5.97 2.51 -5.25
C TYR A 112 5.69 3.72 -4.35
N LYS A 113 6.67 4.09 -3.52
CA LYS A 113 6.55 5.25 -2.63
C LYS A 113 6.56 6.55 -3.42
N THR A 114 7.45 6.64 -4.40
CA THR A 114 7.56 7.78 -5.29
C THR A 114 6.53 7.64 -6.40
N LYS A 115 5.60 8.59 -6.49
CA LYS A 115 4.60 8.68 -7.56
C LYS A 115 5.11 9.59 -8.70
N ASP A 116 6.38 9.45 -9.05
CA ASP A 116 6.92 10.20 -10.18
C ASP A 116 6.39 9.60 -11.50
N LYS A 117 6.53 10.37 -12.58
CA LYS A 117 5.87 10.13 -13.88
C LYS A 117 6.09 8.73 -14.47
N ASP A 118 7.11 8.01 -14.01
CA ASP A 118 7.49 6.69 -14.53
C ASP A 118 6.73 5.53 -13.85
N PHE A 119 6.07 5.78 -12.70
CA PHE A 119 5.23 4.79 -12.02
C PHE A 119 3.77 5.24 -12.08
N LEU A 120 3.05 4.69 -13.06
CA LEU A 120 1.69 5.09 -13.40
C LEU A 120 0.61 4.52 -12.47
N GLY A 121 1.01 3.93 -11.32
CA GLY A 121 0.12 3.31 -10.35
C GLY A 121 0.15 1.79 -10.37
N GLU A 122 1.17 1.20 -11.00
CA GLU A 122 1.46 -0.23 -10.91
C GLU A 122 1.79 -0.63 -9.46
N TYR A 123 1.50 -1.88 -9.15
CA TYR A 123 1.71 -2.42 -7.81
C TYR A 123 1.94 -3.93 -7.85
N PHE A 124 2.58 -4.42 -6.79
CA PHE A 124 2.76 -5.83 -6.58
C PHE A 124 1.81 -6.34 -5.50
N VAL A 125 1.46 -7.63 -5.57
CA VAL A 125 0.79 -8.33 -4.48
C VAL A 125 1.56 -9.62 -4.19
N ILE A 126 1.94 -9.81 -2.93
CA ILE A 126 2.47 -11.08 -2.44
C ILE A 126 1.32 -11.85 -1.82
N ASP A 127 0.95 -12.98 -2.43
CA ASP A 127 -0.13 -13.83 -1.94
C ASP A 127 0.32 -14.70 -0.74
N LYS A 128 -0.63 -15.39 -0.10
CA LYS A 128 -0.33 -16.34 0.99
C LYS A 128 0.66 -17.46 0.62
N LYS A 129 0.75 -17.80 -0.67
CA LYS A 129 1.64 -18.84 -1.21
C LYS A 129 3.00 -18.25 -1.60
N ASN A 130 3.25 -16.98 -1.31
CA ASN A 130 4.47 -16.25 -1.64
C ASN A 130 4.71 -16.08 -3.15
N ASN A 131 3.66 -16.18 -3.97
CA ASN A 131 3.72 -15.78 -5.37
C ASN A 131 3.70 -14.25 -5.46
N LEU A 132 4.49 -13.71 -6.38
CA LEU A 132 4.48 -12.29 -6.71
C LEU A 132 3.57 -12.07 -7.91
N HIS A 133 2.56 -11.23 -7.71
CA HIS A 133 1.64 -10.79 -8.75
C HIS A 133 1.95 -9.34 -9.09
N PHE A 134 2.00 -9.00 -10.37
CA PHE A 134 2.20 -7.64 -10.86
C PHE A 134 0.94 -7.13 -11.54
N PHE A 135 0.46 -5.97 -11.10
CA PHE A 135 -0.77 -5.35 -11.59
C PHE A 135 -0.50 -3.95 -12.13
N ASN A 136 -1.25 -3.58 -13.15
CA ASN A 136 -1.29 -2.21 -13.63
C ASN A 136 -2.20 -1.32 -12.76
N LYS A 137 -2.24 -0.03 -13.07
CA LYS A 137 -3.05 0.97 -12.36
C LYS A 137 -4.57 0.71 -12.43
N GLU A 138 -5.05 0.05 -13.49
CA GLU A 138 -6.45 -0.38 -13.62
C GLU A 138 -6.76 -1.65 -12.82
N GLY A 139 -5.77 -2.28 -12.20
CA GLY A 139 -5.92 -3.52 -11.45
C GLY A 139 -5.97 -4.79 -12.32
N LYS A 140 -5.55 -4.70 -13.58
CA LYS A 140 -5.33 -5.87 -14.44
C LYS A 140 -4.00 -6.52 -14.08
N GLU A 141 -4.03 -7.83 -13.84
CA GLU A 141 -2.83 -8.63 -13.64
C GLU A 141 -2.05 -8.74 -14.96
N LEU A 142 -0.78 -8.35 -14.92
CA LEU A 142 0.13 -8.39 -16.06
C LEU A 142 1.08 -9.58 -15.99
N ALA A 143 1.48 -9.98 -14.78
CA ALA A 143 2.37 -11.12 -14.59
C ALA A 143 2.18 -11.77 -13.21
N LYS A 144 2.51 -13.07 -13.15
CA LYS A 144 2.57 -13.86 -11.92
C LYS A 144 3.83 -14.70 -11.91
N LYS A 145 4.59 -14.65 -10.80
CA LYS A 145 5.84 -15.38 -10.63
C LYS A 145 5.86 -16.14 -9.32
N ALA A 146 6.28 -17.40 -9.37
CA ALA A 146 6.58 -18.19 -8.19
C ALA A 146 7.94 -17.73 -7.61
N PRO A 147 8.15 -17.83 -6.29
CA PRO A 147 9.44 -17.50 -5.69
C PRO A 147 10.54 -18.46 -6.19
N LYS A 148 11.75 -17.92 -6.34
CA LYS A 148 12.97 -18.69 -6.61
C LYS A 148 13.51 -19.37 -5.35
#